data_AF-A0A7C9AXX5-F1
#
_entry.id   AF-A0A7C9AXX5-F1
#
_cell.length_a   1.000
_cell.length_b   1.000
_cell.length_c   1.000
_cell.angle_alpha   90.00
_cell.angle_beta   90.00
_cell.angle_gamma   90.00
#
_symmetry.space_group_name_H-M   'P 1'
#
loop_
_entity.id
_entity.type
_entity.pdbx_description
1 polymer ?
#
loop_
_entity_poly.entity_id
_entity_poly.type
_entity_poly.pdbx_seq_one_letter_code
_entity_poly.pdbx_strand_id
1 'polypeptide(L)'
;MTEVKIQDLEKCAGMLLMGCSSASLALNGDYPPVGPPLSYILAGSPNIVGTLWEVTDREIDRFTKALLKAFLDVRSTSLGCKQCSILAEEFKSMSVNERKGNTKKGRGRKKKPESEDGVLKASTGYCFTHKLRAGYFVSQARKACRLQFMIGAAPVCYGVPTGIRKKISV
;
A
#
# COMPACT_ATOMS: atom_id res chain seq x y z
N MET A 1 10.17 23.34 8.23
CA MET A 1 10.43 22.38 9.32
C MET A 1 11.68 21.61 8.92
N THR A 2 12.79 21.80 9.62
CA THR A 2 14.06 21.14 9.28
C THR A 2 14.00 19.67 9.66
N GLU A 3 14.70 18.80 8.93
CA GLU A 3 14.68 17.34 9.16
C GLU A 3 15.02 16.97 10.61
N VAL A 4 15.95 17.69 11.22
CA VAL A 4 16.34 17.54 12.63
C VAL A 4 15.14 17.67 13.58
N LYS A 5 14.26 18.66 13.35
CA LYS A 5 13.07 18.87 14.20
C LYS A 5 12.01 17.79 14.03
N ILE A 6 12.05 17.04 12.93
CA ILE A 6 11.11 15.93 12.68
C ILE A 6 11.55 14.70 13.48
N GLN A 7 12.86 14.45 13.52
CA GLN A 7 13.43 13.30 14.24
C GLN A 7 13.17 13.37 15.75
N ASP A 8 13.05 14.57 16.31
CA ASP A 8 12.76 14.79 17.73
C ASP A 8 11.30 14.46 18.12
N LEU A 9 10.42 14.15 17.15
CA LEU A 9 9.03 13.81 17.44
C LEU A 9 8.91 12.37 17.94
N GLU A 10 8.19 12.16 19.04
CA GLU A 10 7.94 10.81 19.58
C GLU A 10 6.99 9.97 18.72
N LYS A 11 6.06 10.61 18.01
CA LYS A 11 5.06 9.95 17.15
C LYS A 11 4.73 10.80 15.94
N CYS A 12 4.85 10.20 14.76
CA CYS A 12 4.45 10.81 13.50
C CYS A 12 3.30 10.03 12.84
N ALA A 13 2.37 10.75 12.19
CA ALA A 13 1.30 10.12 11.44
C ALA A 13 1.82 9.49 10.13
N GLY A 14 0.97 8.76 9.41
CA GLY A 14 1.32 8.34 8.05
C GLY A 14 1.42 9.54 7.12
N MET A 15 2.50 9.65 6.35
CA MET A 15 2.79 10.79 5.48
C MET A 15 2.46 10.51 4.01
N LEU A 16 1.92 11.53 3.34
CA LEU A 16 1.71 11.56 1.90
C LEU A 16 2.44 12.79 1.33
N LEU A 17 3.68 12.61 0.90
CA LEU A 17 4.59 13.65 0.44
C LEU A 17 4.55 13.74 -1.10
N MET A 18 3.48 14.31 -1.65
CA MET A 18 3.31 14.48 -3.11
C MET A 18 4.06 15.72 -3.59
N GLY A 19 5.38 15.60 -3.76
CA GLY A 19 6.25 16.61 -4.33
C GLY A 19 7.50 15.97 -4.92
N CYS A 20 8.27 16.72 -5.72
CA CYS A 20 9.48 16.23 -6.38
C CYS A 20 10.54 15.74 -5.37
N SER A 21 11.14 14.57 -5.65
CA SER A 21 12.24 14.01 -4.87
C SER A 21 11.99 13.88 -3.35
N SER A 22 10.72 13.89 -2.93
CA SER A 22 10.32 13.90 -1.51
C SER A 22 10.66 12.62 -0.76
N ALA A 23 10.93 11.54 -1.48
CA ALA A 23 11.27 10.22 -0.96
C ALA A 23 12.61 9.71 -1.53
N SER A 24 13.40 10.62 -2.08
CA SER A 24 14.75 10.34 -2.55
C SER A 24 15.71 10.15 -1.37
N LEU A 25 16.74 9.35 -1.60
CA LEU A 25 17.80 9.07 -0.65
C LEU A 25 19.14 9.40 -1.30
N ALA A 26 19.92 10.25 -0.64
CA ALA A 26 21.29 10.54 -1.04
C ALA A 26 22.20 9.39 -0.59
N LEU A 27 22.86 8.75 -1.56
CA LEU A 27 23.85 7.70 -1.31
C LEU A 27 25.20 8.34 -0.98
N ASN A 28 25.78 7.95 0.15
CA ASN A 28 27.04 8.51 0.65
C ASN A 28 28.17 7.47 0.63
N GLY A 29 28.26 6.68 -0.45
CA GLY A 29 29.22 5.57 -0.55
C GLY A 29 28.98 4.51 0.53
N ASP A 30 29.94 4.35 1.44
CA ASP A 30 29.89 3.37 2.53
C ASP A 30 29.02 3.80 3.72
N TYR A 31 28.56 5.06 3.75
CA TYR A 31 27.73 5.57 4.82
C TYR A 31 26.24 5.33 4.55
N PRO A 32 25.41 5.16 5.61
CA PRO A 32 23.97 5.04 5.45
C PRO A 32 23.39 6.18 4.61
N PRO A 33 22.43 5.89 3.72
CA PRO A 33 21.79 6.92 2.93
C PRO A 33 21.08 7.93 3.83
N VAL A 34 20.98 9.17 3.37
CA VAL A 34 20.29 10.25 4.09
C VAL A 34 19.15 10.78 3.24
N GLY A 35 18.03 11.08 3.87
CA GLY A 35 16.95 11.81 3.22
C GLY A 35 15.69 11.93 4.06
N PRO A 36 14.71 12.70 3.55
CA PRO A 36 13.45 12.94 4.25
C PRO A 36 12.72 11.68 4.72
N PRO A 37 12.59 10.59 3.93
CA PRO A 37 11.81 9.43 4.36
C PRO A 37 12.40 8.77 5.60
N LEU A 38 13.73 8.79 5.80
CA LEU A 38 14.36 8.23 7.00
C LEU A 38 14.05 9.06 8.24
N SER A 39 14.05 10.39 8.13
CA SER A 39 13.69 11.28 9.25
C SER A 39 12.25 11.05 9.74
N TYR A 40 11.30 10.80 8.83
CA TYR A 40 9.93 10.45 9.21
C TYR A 40 9.80 9.05 9.82
N ILE A 41 10.59 8.08 9.36
CA ILE A 41 10.63 6.74 9.96
C ILE A 41 11.18 6.80 11.38
N LEU A 42 12.27 7.55 11.58
CA LEU A 42 12.87 7.76 12.91
C LEU A 42 11.88 8.43 13.87
N ALA A 43 11.08 9.37 13.37
CA ALA A 43 9.98 10.01 14.09
C ALA A 43 8.77 9.07 14.37
N GLY A 44 8.85 7.79 13.99
CA GLY A 44 7.80 6.79 14.21
C GLY A 44 6.66 6.80 13.20
N SER A 45 6.84 7.37 12.00
CA SER A 45 5.81 7.31 10.96
C SER A 45 5.59 5.86 10.46
N PRO A 46 4.36 5.34 10.49
CA PRO A 46 4.09 3.95 10.12
C PRO A 46 4.12 3.71 8.60
N ASN A 47 3.87 4.74 7.78
CA ASN A 47 3.89 4.64 6.33
C ASN A 47 4.11 6.01 5.70
N ILE A 48 5.03 6.08 4.74
CA ILE A 48 5.34 7.30 4.01
C ILE A 48 5.21 6.99 2.53
N VAL A 49 4.39 7.76 1.82
CA VAL A 49 4.30 7.71 0.36
C VAL A 49 4.88 8.99 -0.21
N GLY A 50 5.84 8.89 -1.12
CA GLY A 50 6.44 10.06 -1.79
C GLY A 50 7.16 9.68 -3.07
N THR A 51 7.85 10.62 -3.71
CA THR A 51 8.45 10.42 -5.05
C THR A 51 9.97 10.34 -4.99
N LEU A 52 10.56 9.45 -5.79
CA LEU A 52 12.02 9.24 -5.83
C LEU A 52 12.78 10.33 -6.59
N TRP A 53 12.18 10.95 -7.59
CA TRP A 53 12.81 11.95 -8.47
C TRP A 53 11.80 13.02 -8.90
N GLU A 54 12.22 13.95 -9.77
CA GLU A 54 11.36 15.04 -10.25
C GLU A 54 10.18 14.52 -11.07
N VAL A 55 8.99 15.03 -10.76
CA VAL A 55 7.73 14.65 -11.42
C VAL A 55 7.03 15.92 -11.91
N THR A 56 6.25 15.80 -12.97
CA THR A 56 5.46 16.93 -13.46
C THR A 56 4.15 17.06 -12.68
N ASP A 57 3.79 18.29 -12.32
CA ASP A 57 2.60 18.62 -11.52
C ASP A 57 1.33 17.93 -12.07
N ARG A 58 1.10 18.05 -13.38
CA ARG A 58 -0.10 17.48 -14.03
C ARG A 58 -0.23 15.97 -13.88
N GLU A 59 0.89 15.24 -13.87
CA GLU A 59 0.89 13.79 -13.78
C GLU A 59 0.83 13.31 -12.32
N ILE A 60 1.53 13.99 -11.40
CA ILE A 60 1.45 13.68 -9.96
C ILE A 60 0.09 14.05 -9.37
N ASP A 61 -0.56 15.10 -9.85
CA ASP A 61 -1.93 15.46 -9.48
C ASP A 61 -2.91 14.36 -9.88
N ARG A 62 -2.73 13.79 -11.08
CA ARG A 62 -3.57 12.70 -11.57
C ARG A 62 -3.36 11.44 -10.74
N PHE A 63 -2.12 11.11 -10.40
CA PHE A 63 -1.79 10.04 -9.48
C PHE A 63 -2.46 10.25 -8.12
N THR A 64 -2.29 11.43 -7.53
CA THR A 64 -2.81 11.79 -6.20
C THR A 64 -4.33 11.72 -6.18
N LYS A 65 -4.99 12.22 -7.21
CA LYS A 65 -6.45 12.13 -7.38
C LYS A 65 -6.92 10.69 -7.44
N ALA A 66 -6.25 9.82 -8.21
CA ALA A 66 -6.58 8.41 -8.31
C ALA A 66 -6.37 7.67 -6.97
N LEU A 67 -5.26 7.96 -6.28
CA LEU A 67 -4.92 7.39 -4.99
C LEU A 67 -5.96 7.77 -3.91
N LEU A 68 -6.24 9.07 -3.77
CA LEU A 68 -7.19 9.57 -2.78
C LEU A 68 -8.61 9.09 -3.06
N LYS A 69 -9.03 9.06 -4.33
CA LYS A 69 -10.32 8.48 -4.73
C LYS A 69 -10.43 7.02 -4.27
N ALA A 70 -9.43 6.20 -4.56
CA ALA A 70 -9.44 4.79 -4.17
C ALA A 70 -9.40 4.61 -2.64
N PHE A 71 -8.64 5.44 -1.92
CA PHE A 71 -8.62 5.46 -0.45
C PHE A 71 -9.99 5.80 0.15
N LEU A 72 -10.71 6.76 -0.43
CA LEU A 72 -12.02 7.19 0.04
C LEU A 72 -13.12 6.19 -0.34
N ASP A 73 -13.08 5.62 -1.55
CA ASP A 73 -14.08 4.66 -2.02
C ASP A 73 -14.07 3.38 -1.15
N VAL A 74 -12.91 2.95 -0.67
CA VAL A 74 -12.78 1.82 0.27
C VAL A 74 -13.31 2.14 1.67
N ARG A 75 -13.34 3.42 2.08
CA ARG A 75 -13.99 3.82 3.35
C ARG A 75 -15.51 3.73 3.29
N SER A 76 -16.09 3.78 2.08
CA SER A 76 -17.54 3.74 1.86
C SER A 76 -18.07 2.32 1.72
N THR A 77 -17.25 1.36 1.27
CA THR A 77 -17.68 0.01 0.90
C THR A 77 -17.22 -1.04 1.91
N SER A 78 -17.91 -1.13 3.06
CA SER A 78 -17.71 -2.22 4.03
C SER A 78 -18.47 -3.50 3.61
N LEU A 79 -18.17 -4.05 2.44
CA LEU A 79 -18.74 -5.33 2.00
C LEU A 79 -17.72 -6.45 2.22
N GLY A 80 -17.95 -7.26 3.25
CA GLY A 80 -17.11 -8.40 3.59
C GLY A 80 -17.14 -9.48 2.50
N CYS A 81 -16.01 -10.16 2.27
CA CYS A 81 -15.92 -11.29 1.34
C CYS A 81 -15.88 -12.61 2.09
N LYS A 82 -16.67 -13.56 1.58
CA LYS A 82 -16.81 -14.90 2.16
C LYS A 82 -15.58 -15.78 1.94
N GLN A 83 -14.81 -15.51 0.88
CA GLN A 83 -13.54 -16.21 0.59
C GLN A 83 -12.45 -15.84 1.62
N CYS A 84 -12.51 -14.62 2.13
CA CYS A 84 -11.57 -14.03 3.09
C CYS A 84 -11.66 -14.63 4.48
N SER A 85 -12.89 -14.89 4.94
CA SER A 85 -13.11 -15.49 6.26
C SER A 85 -12.51 -16.89 6.31
N ILE A 86 -12.63 -17.67 5.24
CA ILE A 86 -12.07 -19.02 5.15
C ILE A 86 -10.53 -18.97 5.19
N LEU A 87 -9.91 -18.11 4.40
CA LEU A 87 -8.45 -17.93 4.41
C LEU A 87 -7.93 -17.37 5.73
N ALA A 88 -8.66 -16.46 6.39
CA ALA A 88 -8.27 -15.94 7.70
C ALA A 88 -8.30 -17.02 8.77
N GLU A 89 -9.24 -17.97 8.72
CA GLU A 89 -9.25 -19.15 9.59
C GLU A 89 -8.11 -20.12 9.25
N GLU A 90 -7.74 -20.28 7.98
CA GLU A 90 -6.53 -21.04 7.58
C GLU A 90 -5.24 -20.37 8.10
N PHE A 91 -5.12 -19.04 8.06
CA PHE A 91 -3.95 -18.34 8.63
C PHE A 91 -3.90 -18.39 10.15
N LYS A 92 -5.05 -18.35 10.84
CA LYS A 92 -5.11 -18.54 12.30
C LYS A 92 -4.72 -19.96 12.71
N SER A 93 -5.04 -20.96 11.90
CA SER A 93 -4.66 -22.35 12.16
C SER A 93 -3.21 -22.67 11.78
N MET A 94 -2.53 -21.77 11.05
CA MET A 94 -1.09 -21.80 10.80
C MET A 94 -0.32 -20.96 11.84
N SER A 95 -0.50 -21.26 13.13
CA SER A 95 0.49 -20.87 14.14
C SER A 95 1.68 -21.82 14.04
N VAL A 96 2.87 -21.29 13.72
CA VAL A 96 4.11 -22.07 13.77
C VAL A 96 4.51 -22.19 15.23
N ASN A 97 4.02 -23.24 15.90
CA ASN A 97 4.86 -23.91 16.89
C ASN A 97 5.71 -24.92 16.12
N GLU A 98 7.01 -24.87 16.38
CA GLU A 98 8.02 -25.61 15.63
C GLU A 98 7.75 -27.13 15.56
N ARG A 99 7.88 -27.65 14.33
CA ARG A 99 8.30 -29.00 13.93
C ARG A 99 7.46 -30.21 14.39
N LYS A 100 6.67 -30.77 13.47
CA LYS A 100 6.81 -32.16 12.96
C LYS A 100 5.99 -32.36 11.68
N GLY A 101 6.57 -33.07 10.71
CA GLY A 101 6.19 -33.03 9.30
C GLY A 101 5.12 -34.02 8.80
N ASN A 102 4.91 -33.93 7.47
CA ASN A 102 4.14 -34.76 6.53
C ASN A 102 2.60 -34.77 6.73
N THR A 103 1.73 -34.67 5.71
CA THR A 103 1.69 -35.47 4.47
C THR A 103 0.69 -34.85 3.45
N LYS A 104 0.87 -35.20 2.18
CA LYS A 104 0.13 -34.84 0.94
C LYS A 104 -1.42 -34.93 1.00
N LYS A 105 -2.11 -34.00 0.31
CA LYS A 105 -3.41 -34.13 -0.41
C LYS A 105 -3.63 -32.80 -1.17
N GLY A 106 -4.07 -32.67 -2.43
CA GLY A 106 -4.77 -33.57 -3.33
C GLY A 106 -6.02 -32.87 -3.90
N ARG A 107 -5.86 -32.11 -5.00
CA ARG A 107 -6.77 -31.86 -6.15
C ARG A 107 -8.27 -31.51 -5.91
N GLY A 108 -8.78 -30.46 -6.59
CA GLY A 108 -10.23 -30.29 -6.81
C GLY A 108 -10.62 -29.11 -7.71
N ARG A 109 -11.52 -29.35 -8.68
CA ARG A 109 -11.92 -28.50 -9.84
C ARG A 109 -13.44 -28.20 -9.77
N LYS A 110 -13.91 -26.97 -10.12
CA LYS A 110 -15.26 -26.55 -10.64
C LYS A 110 -15.57 -25.09 -10.25
N LYS A 111 -16.47 -24.28 -10.85
CA LYS A 111 -17.13 -24.05 -12.16
C LYS A 111 -17.79 -22.63 -12.03
N LYS A 112 -17.93 -21.84 -13.11
CA LYS A 112 -18.53 -20.46 -13.13
C LYS A 112 -20.00 -20.41 -12.64
N PRO A 113 -20.47 -19.23 -12.22
CA PRO A 113 -21.60 -18.60 -12.91
C PRO A 113 -21.37 -17.13 -13.30
N GLU A 114 -22.13 -16.67 -14.28
CA GLU A 114 -22.12 -15.33 -14.88
C GLU A 114 -23.23 -14.45 -14.29
N SER A 115 -22.93 -13.17 -14.06
CA SER A 115 -23.85 -12.04 -14.26
C SER A 115 -23.08 -10.72 -14.16
N GLU A 116 -23.55 -9.75 -14.93
CA GLU A 116 -22.92 -8.50 -15.34
C GLU A 116 -23.21 -7.37 -14.35
N ASP A 117 -22.17 -6.60 -13.99
CA ASP A 117 -22.20 -5.14 -13.87
C ASP A 117 -20.77 -4.63 -13.56
N GLY A 118 -20.39 -3.57 -14.26
CA GLY A 118 -19.00 -3.21 -14.54
C GLY A 118 -18.15 -2.80 -13.33
N VAL A 119 -17.36 -3.74 -12.81
CA VAL A 119 -16.13 -3.46 -12.05
C VAL A 119 -15.04 -4.38 -12.57
N LEU A 120 -13.94 -3.78 -13.04
CA LEU A 120 -12.76 -4.42 -13.62
C LEU A 120 -12.32 -5.69 -12.87
N LYS A 121 -12.78 -6.86 -13.33
CA LYS A 121 -12.29 -8.18 -12.91
C LYS A 121 -11.00 -8.47 -13.68
N ALA A 122 -9.87 -8.06 -13.13
CA ALA A 122 -8.59 -8.65 -13.52
C ALA A 122 -8.43 -9.98 -12.76
N SER A 123 -8.35 -11.06 -13.52
CA SER A 123 -8.16 -12.43 -13.07
C SER A 123 -6.78 -12.64 -12.46
N THR A 124 -6.65 -12.42 -11.16
CA THR A 124 -5.54 -12.92 -10.35
C THR A 124 -6.04 -13.14 -8.93
N GLY A 125 -5.67 -14.27 -8.31
CA GLY A 125 -6.35 -14.88 -7.16
C GLY A 125 -6.25 -14.16 -5.81
N TYR A 126 -6.66 -12.90 -5.72
CA TYR A 126 -6.70 -12.13 -4.47
C TYR A 126 -8.09 -11.51 -4.23
N CYS A 127 -8.69 -11.70 -3.04
CA CYS A 127 -10.00 -11.08 -2.74
C CYS A 127 -9.80 -9.58 -2.43
N PHE A 128 -10.37 -8.72 -3.27
CA PHE A 128 -10.22 -7.26 -3.29
C PHE A 128 -10.94 -6.50 -2.15
N THR A 129 -11.73 -7.20 -1.34
CA THR A 129 -12.53 -6.67 -0.22
C THR A 129 -11.87 -6.85 1.16
N HIS A 130 -10.64 -7.35 1.20
CA HIS A 130 -9.81 -7.32 2.40
C HIS A 130 -9.29 -5.91 2.67
N LYS A 131 -8.80 -5.63 3.89
CA LYS A 131 -8.10 -4.38 4.23
C LYS A 131 -6.92 -4.14 3.29
N LEU A 132 -7.21 -3.45 2.18
CA LEU A 132 -6.23 -3.07 1.19
C LEU A 132 -5.19 -2.17 1.88
N ARG A 133 -3.92 -2.47 1.60
CA ARG A 133 -2.79 -1.73 2.16
C ARG A 133 -2.45 -0.56 1.26
N ALA A 134 -1.85 0.48 1.81
CA ALA A 134 -1.43 1.67 1.08
C ALA A 134 -0.72 1.33 -0.24
N GLY A 135 0.20 0.35 -0.22
CA GLY A 135 0.93 -0.10 -1.40
C GLY A 135 0.07 -0.62 -2.55
N TYR A 136 -1.06 -1.29 -2.27
CA TYR A 136 -1.99 -1.72 -3.33
C TYR A 136 -2.58 -0.51 -4.06
N PHE A 137 -3.06 0.48 -3.33
CA PHE A 137 -3.64 1.67 -3.93
C PHE A 137 -2.62 2.52 -4.68
N VAL A 138 -1.40 2.64 -4.14
CA VAL A 138 -0.28 3.25 -4.85
C VAL A 138 -0.07 2.53 -6.19
N SER A 139 0.04 1.20 -6.19
CA SER A 139 0.23 0.43 -7.42
C SER A 139 -0.86 0.66 -8.48
N GLN A 140 -2.12 0.81 -8.05
CA GLN A 140 -3.24 1.08 -8.94
C GLN A 140 -3.25 2.53 -9.44
N ALA A 141 -2.91 3.50 -8.58
CA ALA A 141 -2.83 4.91 -8.94
C ALA A 141 -1.74 5.20 -9.98
N ARG A 142 -0.64 4.41 -10.01
CA ARG A 142 0.40 4.52 -11.04
C ARG A 142 -0.15 4.39 -12.48
N LYS A 143 -1.23 3.62 -12.66
CA LYS A 143 -1.90 3.43 -13.96
C LYS A 143 -2.60 4.69 -14.47
N ALA A 144 -2.87 5.66 -13.58
CA ALA A 144 -3.48 6.92 -13.99
C ALA A 144 -2.49 7.80 -14.76
N CYS A 145 -1.20 7.73 -14.43
CA CYS A 145 -0.14 8.47 -15.12
C CYS A 145 -0.03 8.03 -16.59
N ARG A 146 0.11 8.98 -17.50
CA ARG A 146 0.40 8.74 -18.93
C ARG A 146 1.81 8.20 -19.08
N LEU A 147 2.76 8.82 -18.39
CA LEU A 147 4.17 8.42 -18.42
C LEU A 147 4.42 7.37 -17.33
N GLN A 148 4.05 6.13 -17.63
CA GLN A 148 4.00 5.04 -16.64
C GLN A 148 5.35 4.77 -15.96
N PHE A 149 6.47 4.85 -16.69
CA PHE A 149 7.80 4.55 -16.15
C PHE A 149 8.55 5.80 -15.69
N MET A 150 8.38 6.92 -16.40
CA MET A 150 9.07 8.15 -16.04
C MET A 150 8.44 8.83 -14.81
N ILE A 151 7.12 8.80 -14.68
CA ILE A 151 6.42 9.42 -13.54
C ILE A 151 5.66 8.38 -12.74
N GLY A 152 4.94 7.46 -13.38
CA GLY A 152 4.19 6.42 -12.68
C GLY A 152 5.08 5.50 -11.82
N ALA A 153 6.38 5.37 -12.10
CA ALA A 153 7.29 4.57 -11.27
C ALA A 153 7.88 5.36 -10.08
N ALA A 154 7.81 6.69 -10.09
CA ALA A 154 8.41 7.54 -9.07
C ALA A 154 7.76 7.42 -7.68
N PRO A 155 6.42 7.29 -7.53
CA PRO A 155 5.78 7.19 -6.22
C PRO A 155 6.08 5.86 -5.52
N VAL A 156 6.77 5.89 -4.38
CA VAL A 156 7.13 4.73 -3.56
C VAL A 156 6.51 4.80 -2.18
N CYS A 157 6.46 3.65 -1.49
CA CYS A 157 6.02 3.56 -0.10
C CYS A 157 7.17 3.06 0.78
N TYR A 158 7.46 3.79 1.85
CA TYR A 158 8.36 3.38 2.93
C TYR A 158 7.56 3.06 4.20
N GLY A 159 8.11 2.19 5.05
CA GLY A 159 7.50 1.78 6.31
C GLY A 159 6.71 0.48 6.23
N VAL A 160 5.76 0.29 7.14
CA VAL A 160 5.00 -0.95 7.25
C VAL A 160 3.76 -0.94 6.36
N PRO A 161 3.25 -2.13 5.94
CA PRO A 161 2.00 -2.21 5.18
C PRO A 161 0.80 -1.74 6.02
N THR A 162 0.41 -0.47 5.89
CA THR A 162 -0.72 0.13 6.63
C THR A 162 -2.03 -0.02 5.85
N GLY A 163 -3.10 -0.32 6.57
CA GLY A 163 -4.47 -0.33 6.02
C GLY A 163 -5.21 0.94 6.43
N ILE A 164 -6.05 1.46 5.53
CA ILE A 164 -6.87 2.64 5.82
C ILE A 164 -8.19 2.17 6.41
N ARG A 165 -8.62 2.81 7.50
CA ARG A 165 -9.90 2.54 8.15
C ARG A 165 -10.67 3.83 8.36
N LYS A 166 -11.99 3.74 8.30
CA LYS A 166 -12.86 4.81 8.79
C LYS A 166 -12.76 4.85 10.31
N LYS A 167 -12.54 6.03 10.89
CA LYS A 167 -12.65 6.22 12.34
C LYS A 167 -14.11 5.99 12.71
N ILE A 168 -14.38 4.98 13.52
CA ILE A 168 -15.70 4.79 14.12
C ILE A 168 -15.75 5.78 15.26
N SER A 169 -16.55 6.84 15.12
CA SER A 169 -16.93 7.70 16.23
C SER A 169 -17.78 6.86 17.17
N VAL A 170 -17.22 6.53 18.33
CA VAL A 170 -17.93 5.98 19.49
C VAL A 170 -18.55 7.13 20.25
#